data_AF-K3X1Y5-F1
#
_entry.id   AF-K3X1Y5-F1
#
_cell.length_a   1.000
_cell.length_b   1.000
_cell.length_c   1.000
_cell.angle_alpha   90.00
_cell.angle_beta   90.00
_cell.angle_gamma   90.00
#
_symmetry.space_group_name_H-M   'P 1'
#
loop_
_entity.id
_entity.type
_entity.pdbx_description
1 polymer ?
#
loop_
_entity_poly.entity_id
_entity_poly.type
_entity_poly.pdbx_seq_one_letter_code
_entity_poly.pdbx_strand_id
1 'polypeptide(L)'
;MAYDPARHELELRDPTREELFSGPTRELPVEIQQMAVEDTACTFCGVSYFVFAEVQELQKTVKKYKKSFHEFVRFLERERKISQDLKTEVLELKTSFEQISGTFFSHAKQIAVECTQLRQVDKENSSRLFEARQEVDRLQEVHHQLQNQMKRAEEEWKIQSSLTEQKLRNEILHLSSQIENCKLLSNTQESEFTAQFERKKRQMKELEAKFAESQESWTSTERLMVSECDQMKQKLLSVTERVEEEKNIAKQLEAQLKAVQQELSRVVTSNDAERSVFSQLNSEMIMLKHQLQTFEKNKALLLAERAQLQEEKATHGSHTSQMNIQVCTLQKKIEENVLTTEKIKQDYVKELEKMRNEHSNDLHRLRQHHAKAVDELKATQKEYIDFLKKETSEVQLGAESTSHRAHELEKQVAE
;
A
#
# COMPACT_ATOMS: atom_id res chain seq x y z
N MET A 1 -81.60 93.11 122.60
CA MET A 1 -81.86 94.47 123.12
C MET A 1 -83.09 94.40 123.99
N ALA A 2 -82.89 94.51 125.30
CA ALA A 2 -83.93 94.38 126.31
C ALA A 2 -84.69 95.70 126.47
N TYR A 3 -86.00 95.58 126.62
CA TYR A 3 -86.99 96.62 126.83
C TYR A 3 -86.95 97.07 128.29
N ASP A 4 -86.85 98.38 128.55
CA ASP A 4 -86.89 98.96 129.91
C ASP A 4 -88.26 99.67 130.11
N PRO A 5 -89.19 99.11 130.91
CA PRO A 5 -90.51 99.65 131.13
C PRO A 5 -90.56 100.41 132.45
N ALA A 6 -90.04 101.64 132.48
CA ALA A 6 -90.15 102.50 133.65
C ALA A 6 -90.29 103.98 133.25
N ARG A 7 -91.38 104.30 132.54
CA ARG A 7 -91.92 105.65 132.55
C ARG A 7 -93.37 105.58 133.00
N HIS A 8 -93.57 105.95 134.26
CA HIS A 8 -94.85 106.14 134.90
C HIS A 8 -95.82 106.89 133.99
N GLU A 9 -96.89 106.20 133.61
CA GLU A 9 -98.18 106.78 133.30
C GLU A 9 -98.63 107.60 134.52
N LEU A 10 -98.63 108.93 134.38
CA LEU A 10 -99.47 109.78 135.21
C LEU A 10 -100.90 109.54 134.74
N GLU A 11 -101.58 108.58 135.36
CA GLU A 11 -103.02 108.40 135.25
C GLU A 11 -103.71 109.75 135.48
N LEU A 12 -104.44 110.23 134.48
CA LEU A 12 -105.34 111.38 134.62
C LEU A 12 -106.43 111.01 135.64
N ARG A 13 -106.23 111.44 136.88
CA ARG A 13 -107.26 111.39 137.92
C ARG A 13 -108.17 112.61 137.80
N ASP A 14 -109.47 112.43 138.01
CA ASP A 14 -110.40 113.55 138.13
C ASP A 14 -110.02 114.45 139.32
N PRO A 15 -109.87 115.78 139.10
CA PRO A 15 -109.47 116.71 140.16
C PRO A 15 -110.47 116.69 141.31
N THR A 16 -109.96 116.70 142.55
CA THR A 16 -110.82 116.77 143.74
C THR A 16 -111.50 118.14 143.86
N ARG A 17 -112.63 118.20 144.57
CA ARG A 17 -113.44 119.42 144.72
C ARG A 17 -112.66 120.61 145.28
N GLU A 18 -111.64 120.38 146.11
CA GLU A 18 -110.76 121.45 146.60
C GLU A 18 -109.81 121.96 145.52
N GLU A 19 -109.27 121.09 144.66
CA GLU A 19 -108.37 121.46 143.56
C GLU A 19 -109.08 122.25 142.44
N LEU A 20 -110.40 122.09 142.29
CA LEU A 20 -111.21 122.89 141.36
C LEU A 20 -111.42 124.34 141.83
N PHE A 21 -111.47 124.59 143.14
CA PHE A 21 -111.68 125.93 143.70
C PHE A 21 -110.38 126.63 144.12
N SER A 22 -109.28 125.87 144.24
CA SER A 22 -107.94 126.39 144.52
C SER A 22 -106.99 126.14 143.34
N GLY A 23 -107.47 126.43 142.13
CA GLY A 23 -106.63 126.45 140.95
C GLY A 23 -105.49 127.48 141.10
N PRO A 24 -104.30 127.20 140.55
CA PRO A 24 -103.15 128.08 140.70
C PRO A 24 -103.49 129.47 140.17
N THR A 25 -103.31 130.50 141.01
CA THR A 25 -103.52 131.89 140.65
C THR A 25 -102.50 132.26 139.57
N ARG A 26 -102.92 132.20 138.31
CA ARG A 26 -102.08 132.59 137.18
C ARG A 26 -102.25 134.07 136.92
N GLU A 27 -101.13 134.78 136.89
CA GLU A 27 -101.10 136.20 136.56
C GLU A 27 -101.51 136.41 135.10
N LEU A 28 -102.39 137.38 134.88
CA LEU A 28 -102.94 137.72 133.58
C LEU A 28 -101.85 138.35 132.69
N PRO A 29 -101.96 138.26 131.35
CA PRO A 29 -101.16 139.06 130.44
C PRO A 29 -101.25 140.54 130.80
N VAL A 30 -100.11 141.22 130.81
CA VAL A 30 -99.94 142.57 131.38
C VAL A 30 -100.92 143.58 130.79
N GLU A 31 -101.31 143.41 129.53
CA GLU A 31 -102.24 144.28 128.83
C GLU A 31 -103.68 144.22 129.37
N ILE A 32 -104.13 143.09 129.91
CA ILE A 32 -105.50 142.91 130.43
C ILE A 32 -105.56 143.28 131.93
N GLN A 33 -104.46 143.11 132.65
CA GLN A 33 -104.32 143.44 134.07
C GLN A 33 -104.42 144.95 134.35
N GLN A 34 -104.16 145.79 133.34
CA GLN A 34 -104.21 147.26 133.42
C GLN A 34 -105.55 147.85 132.97
N MET A 35 -106.51 147.02 132.53
CA MET A 35 -107.84 147.47 132.13
C MET A 35 -108.79 147.57 133.33
N ALA A 36 -109.67 148.59 133.35
CA ALA A 36 -110.69 148.72 134.38
C ALA A 36 -111.67 147.53 134.31
N VAL A 37 -112.14 147.03 135.47
CA VAL A 37 -112.95 145.80 135.58
C VAL A 37 -114.19 145.81 134.66
N GLU A 38 -114.75 147.00 134.41
CA GLU A 38 -115.93 147.26 133.57
C GLU A 38 -115.68 146.97 132.07
N ASP A 39 -114.43 147.07 131.61
CA ASP A 39 -114.02 146.92 130.20
C ASP A 39 -113.33 145.56 129.93
N THR A 40 -113.27 144.68 130.92
CA THR A 40 -112.62 143.35 130.79
C THR A 40 -113.45 142.35 129.98
N ALA A 41 -114.65 142.73 129.56
CA ALA A 41 -115.50 141.97 128.66
C ALA A 41 -115.95 142.83 127.48
N CYS A 42 -115.98 142.22 126.28
CA CYS A 42 -116.47 142.90 125.09
C CYS A 42 -117.96 143.23 125.27
N THR A 43 -118.32 144.50 125.28
CA THR A 43 -119.71 144.97 125.47
C THR A 43 -120.68 144.45 124.39
N PHE A 44 -120.17 144.05 123.22
CA PHE A 44 -121.00 143.60 122.09
C PHE A 44 -121.32 142.10 122.10
N CYS A 45 -120.42 141.25 122.61
CA CYS A 45 -120.63 139.80 122.65
C CYS A 45 -120.62 139.21 124.06
N GLY A 46 -120.36 140.02 125.09
CA GLY A 46 -120.33 139.60 126.50
C GLY A 46 -119.20 138.63 126.86
N VAL A 47 -118.33 138.28 125.90
CA VAL A 47 -117.22 137.36 126.14
C VAL A 47 -116.06 138.14 126.75
N SER A 48 -115.55 137.64 127.88
CA SER A 48 -114.37 138.23 128.53
C SER A 48 -113.16 138.17 127.58
N TYR A 49 -112.41 139.28 127.49
CA TYR A 49 -111.15 139.32 126.75
C TYR A 49 -110.14 138.28 127.26
N PHE A 50 -110.29 137.82 128.52
CA PHE A 50 -109.59 136.68 129.10
C PHE A 50 -109.84 135.37 128.33
N VAL A 51 -111.11 135.00 128.14
CA VAL A 51 -111.50 133.79 127.42
C VAL A 51 -111.01 133.87 125.97
N PHE A 52 -111.06 135.05 125.35
CA PHE A 52 -110.56 135.24 124.00
C PHE A 52 -109.03 135.07 123.90
N ALA A 53 -108.26 135.60 124.85
CA ALA A 53 -106.81 135.42 124.92
C ALA A 53 -106.42 133.94 125.15
N GLU A 54 -107.13 133.24 126.05
CA GLU A 54 -106.94 131.81 126.27
C GLU A 54 -107.27 130.99 125.03
N VAL A 55 -108.37 131.29 124.34
CA VAL A 55 -108.74 130.63 123.08
C VAL A 55 -107.70 130.92 122.00
N GLN A 56 -107.14 132.13 121.91
CA GLN A 56 -106.06 132.43 120.96
C GLN A 56 -104.77 131.67 121.30
N GLU A 57 -104.40 131.58 122.57
CA GLU A 57 -103.19 130.85 123.00
C GLU A 57 -103.35 129.34 122.82
N LEU A 58 -104.55 128.80 123.10
CA LEU A 58 -104.94 127.43 122.76
C LEU A 58 -104.89 127.22 121.24
N GLN A 59 -105.39 128.15 120.42
CA GLN A 59 -105.32 128.06 118.97
C GLN A 59 -103.87 128.07 118.45
N LYS A 60 -102.99 128.92 119.00
CA LYS A 60 -101.55 128.91 118.67
C LYS A 60 -100.90 127.59 119.07
N THR A 61 -101.24 127.09 120.26
CA THR A 61 -100.71 125.83 120.79
C THR A 61 -101.18 124.64 119.96
N VAL A 62 -102.47 124.57 119.59
CA VAL A 62 -103.03 123.56 118.68
C VAL A 62 -102.40 123.66 117.29
N LYS A 63 -102.17 124.86 116.75
CA LYS A 63 -101.46 125.04 115.47
C LYS A 63 -100.02 124.52 115.55
N LYS A 64 -99.31 124.79 116.67
CA LYS A 64 -97.95 124.30 116.92
C LYS A 64 -97.94 122.77 117.02
N TYR A 65 -98.83 122.17 117.80
CA TYR A 65 -98.96 120.72 117.90
C TYR A 65 -99.35 120.09 116.57
N LYS A 66 -100.27 120.70 115.81
CA LYS A 66 -100.63 120.22 114.47
C LYS A 66 -99.42 120.23 113.54
N LYS A 67 -98.61 121.29 113.56
CA LYS A 67 -97.37 121.36 112.77
C LYS A 67 -96.37 120.28 113.19
N SER A 68 -96.10 120.14 114.49
CA SER A 68 -95.21 119.09 115.01
C SER A 68 -95.71 117.68 114.70
N PHE A 69 -97.03 117.45 114.76
CA PHE A 69 -97.63 116.17 114.38
C PHE A 69 -97.46 115.89 112.88
N HIS A 70 -97.63 116.87 111.99
CA HIS A 70 -97.37 116.70 110.56
C HIS A 70 -95.88 116.46 110.27
N GLU A 71 -94.98 117.10 111.00
CA GLU A 71 -93.54 116.82 110.91
C GLU A 71 -93.20 115.41 111.39
N PHE A 72 -93.83 114.95 112.47
CA PHE A 72 -93.68 113.59 112.99
C PHE A 72 -94.25 112.54 112.03
N VAL A 73 -95.43 112.76 111.44
CA VAL A 73 -96.01 111.87 110.41
C VAL A 73 -95.09 111.80 109.19
N ARG A 74 -94.59 112.94 108.68
CA ARG A 74 -93.61 112.95 107.57
C ARG A 74 -92.30 112.26 107.94
N PHE A 75 -91.88 112.32 109.20
CA PHE A 75 -90.74 111.55 109.68
C PHE A 75 -91.05 110.04 109.66
N LEU A 76 -92.19 109.61 110.21
CA LEU A 76 -92.60 108.20 110.20
C LEU A 76 -92.77 107.64 108.79
N GLU A 77 -93.32 108.42 107.84
CA GLU A 77 -93.43 108.01 106.44
C GLU A 77 -92.07 107.84 105.78
N ARG A 78 -91.11 108.75 106.06
CA ARG A 78 -89.72 108.62 105.59
C ARG A 78 -89.04 107.40 106.18
N GLU A 79 -89.12 107.19 107.49
CA GLU A 79 -88.58 106.00 108.16
C GLU A 79 -89.21 104.71 107.64
N ARG A 80 -90.53 104.72 107.39
CA ARG A 80 -91.22 103.57 106.80
C ARG A 80 -90.70 103.27 105.40
N LYS A 81 -90.49 104.30 104.57
CA LYS A 81 -89.92 104.15 103.23
C LYS A 81 -88.49 103.62 103.29
N ILE A 82 -87.63 104.21 104.13
CA ILE A 82 -86.25 103.74 104.35
C ILE A 82 -86.24 102.28 104.83
N SER A 83 -87.13 101.90 105.74
CA SER A 83 -87.26 100.51 106.22
C SER A 83 -87.72 99.55 105.12
N GLN A 84 -88.57 100.00 104.18
CA GLN A 84 -88.96 99.21 103.02
C GLN A 84 -87.80 99.07 102.03
N ASP A 85 -87.12 100.16 101.71
CA ASP A 85 -85.97 100.19 100.80
C ASP A 85 -84.83 99.28 101.33
N LEU A 86 -84.55 99.34 102.64
CA LEU A 86 -83.56 98.47 103.28
C LEU A 86 -83.97 96.99 103.23
N LYS A 87 -85.27 96.67 103.38
CA LYS A 87 -85.76 95.29 103.27
C LYS A 87 -85.59 94.77 101.84
N THR A 88 -85.83 95.59 100.83
CA THR A 88 -85.59 95.21 99.43
C THR A 88 -84.10 95.01 99.17
N GLU A 89 -83.22 95.91 99.62
CA GLU A 89 -81.77 95.75 99.46
C GLU A 89 -81.24 94.48 100.15
N VAL A 90 -81.69 94.19 101.37
CA VAL A 90 -81.32 92.97 102.09
C VAL A 90 -81.78 91.72 101.33
N LEU A 91 -82.98 91.75 100.75
CA LEU A 91 -83.50 90.63 99.96
C LEU A 91 -82.66 90.44 98.68
N GLU A 92 -82.36 91.51 97.95
CA GLU A 92 -81.52 91.47 96.74
C GLU A 92 -80.11 90.97 97.03
N LEU A 93 -79.50 91.43 98.13
CA LEU A 93 -78.18 90.99 98.56
C LEU A 93 -78.20 89.51 98.94
N LYS A 94 -79.25 89.05 99.64
CA LYS A 94 -79.43 87.64 99.99
C LYS A 94 -79.57 86.78 98.73
N THR A 95 -80.38 87.19 97.76
CA THR A 95 -80.54 86.46 96.49
C THR A 95 -79.25 86.42 95.69
N SER A 96 -78.52 87.53 95.63
CA SER A 96 -77.22 87.60 94.96
C SER A 96 -76.18 86.70 95.63
N PHE A 97 -76.16 86.67 96.97
CA PHE A 97 -75.30 85.76 97.73
C PHE A 97 -75.65 84.29 97.47
N GLU A 98 -76.94 83.92 97.46
CA GLU A 98 -77.39 82.56 97.16
C GLU A 98 -76.99 82.14 95.73
N GLN A 99 -77.10 83.03 94.74
CA GLN A 99 -76.66 82.76 93.36
C GLN A 99 -75.14 82.57 93.28
N ILE A 100 -74.35 83.44 93.91
CA ILE A 100 -72.89 83.33 93.94
C ILE A 100 -72.48 82.05 94.66
N SER A 101 -73.08 81.75 95.82
CA SER A 101 -72.80 80.52 96.56
C SER A 101 -73.16 79.27 95.75
N GLY A 102 -74.28 79.30 95.02
CA GLY A 102 -74.71 78.20 94.15
C GLY A 102 -73.74 77.97 92.99
N THR A 103 -73.31 79.04 92.32
CA THR A 103 -72.33 78.97 91.23
C THR A 103 -70.94 78.55 91.71
N PHE A 104 -70.49 79.02 92.87
CA PHE A 104 -69.25 78.54 93.48
C PHE A 104 -69.33 77.05 93.81
N PHE A 105 -70.44 76.57 94.36
CA PHE A 105 -70.61 75.17 94.69
C PHE A 105 -70.69 74.27 93.44
N SER A 106 -71.31 74.74 92.35
CA SER A 106 -71.30 74.01 91.08
C SER A 106 -69.91 73.94 90.45
N HIS A 107 -69.15 75.04 90.43
CA HIS A 107 -67.76 75.05 89.95
C HIS A 107 -66.86 74.18 90.84
N ALA A 108 -67.00 74.24 92.16
CA ALA A 108 -66.24 73.39 93.08
C ALA A 108 -66.52 71.90 92.83
N LYS A 109 -67.77 71.52 92.58
CA LYS A 109 -68.14 70.16 92.19
C LYS A 109 -67.52 69.77 90.84
N GLN A 110 -67.57 70.66 89.86
CA GLN A 110 -66.98 70.41 88.54
C GLN A 110 -65.47 70.20 88.64
N ILE A 111 -64.75 71.08 89.33
CA ILE A 111 -63.31 70.94 89.57
C ILE A 111 -62.99 69.64 90.29
N ALA A 112 -63.80 69.24 91.28
CA ALA A 112 -63.61 67.97 91.97
C ALA A 112 -63.73 66.76 91.02
N VAL A 113 -64.70 66.78 90.08
CA VAL A 113 -64.86 65.74 89.05
C VAL A 113 -63.71 65.76 88.05
N GLU A 114 -63.29 66.92 87.58
CA GLU A 114 -62.14 67.04 86.66
C GLU A 114 -60.85 66.54 87.33
N CYS A 115 -60.66 66.85 88.62
CA CYS A 115 -59.52 66.36 89.40
C CYS A 115 -59.53 64.83 89.56
N THR A 116 -60.69 64.19 89.76
CA THR A 116 -60.76 62.72 89.84
C THR A 116 -60.52 62.07 88.48
N GLN A 117 -61.03 62.66 87.39
CA GLN A 117 -60.76 62.22 86.03
C GLN A 117 -59.27 62.33 85.67
N LEU A 118 -58.64 63.46 85.98
CA LEU A 118 -57.20 63.65 85.74
C LEU A 118 -56.35 62.65 86.52
N ARG A 119 -56.68 62.38 87.79
CA ARG A 119 -55.99 61.35 88.59
C ARG A 119 -56.16 59.95 88.00
N GLN A 120 -57.34 59.65 87.46
CA GLN A 120 -57.58 58.36 86.80
C GLN A 120 -56.76 58.21 85.53
N VAL A 121 -56.73 59.24 84.68
CA VAL A 121 -55.91 59.27 83.46
C VAL A 121 -54.42 59.19 83.78
N ASP A 122 -53.96 59.91 84.80
CA ASP A 122 -52.56 59.86 85.26
C ASP A 122 -52.16 58.46 85.74
N LYS A 123 -53.06 57.79 86.48
CA LYS A 123 -52.86 56.40 86.90
C LYS A 123 -52.80 55.44 85.72
N GLU A 124 -53.70 55.58 84.73
CA GLU A 124 -53.70 54.75 83.52
C GLU A 124 -52.44 54.97 82.67
N ASN A 125 -52.03 56.23 82.50
CA ASN A 125 -50.81 56.58 81.78
C ASN A 125 -49.56 56.06 82.50
N SER A 126 -49.51 56.15 83.83
CA SER A 126 -48.42 55.60 84.63
C SER A 126 -48.31 54.08 84.48
N SER A 127 -49.45 53.37 84.49
CA SER A 127 -49.47 51.92 84.23
C SER A 127 -48.98 51.58 82.82
N ARG A 128 -49.44 52.31 81.80
CA ARG A 128 -48.97 52.12 80.40
C ARG A 128 -47.49 52.41 80.24
N LEU A 129 -46.97 53.46 80.88
CA LEU A 129 -45.55 53.79 80.89
C LEU A 129 -44.72 52.68 81.54
N PHE A 130 -45.21 52.10 82.65
CA PHE A 130 -44.57 50.99 83.31
C PHE A 130 -44.53 49.73 82.43
N GLU A 131 -45.65 49.38 81.79
CA GLU A 131 -45.72 48.26 80.85
C GLU A 131 -44.78 48.44 79.65
N ALA A 132 -44.78 49.64 79.04
CA ALA A 132 -43.89 49.97 77.95
C ALA A 132 -42.41 49.89 78.37
N ARG A 133 -42.08 50.35 79.57
CA ARG A 133 -40.72 50.26 80.12
C ARG A 133 -40.30 48.80 80.31
N GLN A 134 -41.17 47.99 80.89
CA GLN A 134 -40.91 46.56 81.07
C GLN A 134 -40.71 45.84 79.73
N GLU A 135 -41.47 46.22 78.69
CA GLU A 135 -41.30 45.64 77.35
C GLU A 135 -39.98 46.06 76.71
N VAL A 136 -39.56 47.32 76.87
CA VAL A 136 -38.24 47.77 76.42
C VAL A 136 -37.13 46.98 77.11
N ASP A 137 -37.22 46.76 78.41
CA ASP A 137 -36.21 45.98 79.16
C ASP A 137 -36.17 44.51 78.67
N ARG A 138 -37.32 43.89 78.37
CA ARG A 138 -37.39 42.55 77.76
C ARG A 138 -36.75 42.52 76.38
N LEU A 139 -37.07 43.49 75.52
CA LEU A 139 -36.51 43.58 74.18
C LEU A 139 -35.00 43.81 74.20
N GLN A 140 -34.49 44.57 75.18
CA GLN A 140 -33.05 44.75 75.40
C GLN A 140 -32.37 43.43 75.78
N GLU A 141 -32.97 42.65 76.67
CA GLU A 141 -32.46 41.32 77.03
C GLU A 141 -32.44 40.37 75.82
N VAL A 142 -33.53 40.33 75.05
CA VAL A 142 -33.60 39.53 73.80
C VAL A 142 -32.53 39.99 72.80
N HIS A 143 -32.35 41.30 72.63
CA HIS A 143 -31.31 41.85 71.76
C HIS A 143 -29.92 41.41 72.20
N HIS A 144 -29.62 41.47 73.51
CA HIS A 144 -28.35 41.02 74.06
C HIS A 144 -28.12 39.51 73.83
N GLN A 145 -29.16 38.69 74.02
CA GLN A 145 -29.11 37.26 73.74
C GLN A 145 -28.84 36.95 72.26
N LEU A 146 -29.54 37.64 71.36
CA LEU A 146 -29.32 37.51 69.91
C LEU A 146 -27.91 37.93 69.51
N GLN A 147 -27.39 39.04 70.06
CA GLN A 147 -26.03 39.49 69.82
C GLN A 147 -25.00 38.43 70.27
N ASN A 148 -25.21 37.81 71.43
CA ASN A 148 -24.36 36.72 71.92
C ASN A 148 -24.47 35.44 71.08
N GLN A 149 -25.64 35.14 70.52
CA GLN A 149 -25.81 34.02 69.59
C GLN A 149 -25.11 34.29 68.26
N MET A 150 -25.25 35.50 67.70
CA MET A 150 -24.55 35.90 66.48
C MET A 150 -23.03 35.80 66.64
N LYS A 151 -22.49 36.31 67.75
CA LYS A 151 -21.05 36.23 68.02
C LYS A 151 -20.55 34.78 68.10
N ARG A 152 -21.30 33.89 68.76
CA ARG A 152 -20.97 32.45 68.81
C ARG A 152 -21.01 31.81 67.42
N ALA A 153 -22.04 32.10 66.63
CA ALA A 153 -22.16 31.58 65.27
C ALA A 153 -21.01 32.08 64.36
N GLU A 154 -20.59 33.34 64.51
CA GLU A 154 -19.42 33.88 63.79
C GLU A 154 -18.11 33.20 64.20
N GLU A 155 -17.91 32.94 65.49
CA GLU A 155 -16.73 32.22 66.00
C GLU A 155 -16.71 30.76 65.52
N GLU A 156 -17.84 30.06 65.58
CA GLU A 156 -18.01 28.71 65.05
C GLU A 156 -17.72 28.66 63.56
N TRP A 157 -18.25 29.61 62.78
CA TRP A 157 -18.00 29.70 61.35
C TRP A 157 -16.52 29.95 61.05
N LYS A 158 -15.85 30.84 61.78
CA LYS A 158 -14.40 31.10 61.64
C LYS A 158 -13.58 29.83 61.92
N ILE A 159 -13.91 29.08 62.97
CA ILE A 159 -13.23 27.83 63.31
C ILE A 159 -13.44 26.79 62.21
N GLN A 160 -14.68 26.60 61.75
CA GLN A 160 -14.99 25.66 60.67
C GLN A 160 -14.26 26.03 59.37
N SER A 161 -14.26 27.32 59.00
CA SER A 161 -13.55 27.83 57.83
C SER A 161 -12.04 27.61 57.93
N SER A 162 -11.44 27.83 59.11
CA SER A 162 -10.01 27.60 59.31
C SER A 162 -9.66 26.10 59.21
N LEU A 163 -10.52 25.24 59.77
CA LEU A 163 -10.33 23.79 59.71
C LEU A 163 -10.46 23.25 58.28
N THR A 164 -11.43 23.73 57.50
CA THR A 164 -11.58 23.33 56.09
C THR A 164 -10.39 23.83 55.26
N GLU A 165 -9.94 25.07 55.46
CA GLU A 165 -8.74 25.59 54.82
C GLU A 165 -7.50 24.75 55.15
N GLN A 166 -7.31 24.38 56.42
CA GLN A 166 -6.19 23.55 56.84
C GLN A 166 -6.26 22.14 56.22
N LYS A 167 -7.45 21.53 56.13
CA LYS A 167 -7.65 20.24 55.44
C LYS A 167 -7.24 20.32 53.97
N LEU A 168 -7.68 21.37 53.26
CA LEU A 168 -7.33 21.58 51.86
C LEU A 168 -5.82 21.83 51.68
N ARG A 169 -5.19 22.61 52.57
CA ARG A 169 -3.73 22.80 52.57
C ARG A 169 -2.99 21.47 52.73
N ASN A 170 -3.43 20.61 53.65
CA ASN A 170 -2.84 19.30 53.87
C ASN A 170 -3.01 18.38 52.64
N GLU A 171 -4.19 18.40 52.02
CA GLU A 171 -4.46 17.62 50.80
C GLU A 171 -3.61 18.10 49.62
N ILE A 172 -3.48 19.42 49.43
CA ILE A 172 -2.60 20.00 48.41
C ILE A 172 -1.15 19.58 48.65
N LEU A 173 -0.66 19.61 49.89
CA LEU A 173 0.70 19.15 50.24
C LEU A 173 0.87 17.65 49.93
N HIS A 174 -0.12 16.83 50.27
CA HIS A 174 -0.08 15.40 49.97
C HIS A 174 -0.04 15.13 48.46
N LEU A 175 -0.95 15.74 47.69
CA LEU A 175 -1.00 15.59 46.24
C LEU A 175 0.26 16.12 45.57
N SER A 176 0.81 17.25 46.07
CA SER A 176 2.09 17.79 45.58
C SER A 176 3.25 16.81 45.81
N SER A 177 3.29 16.16 46.98
CA SER A 177 4.28 15.11 47.25
C SER A 177 4.10 13.89 46.34
N GLN A 178 2.86 13.46 46.07
CA GLN A 178 2.60 12.37 45.14
C GLN A 178 3.04 12.71 43.71
N ILE A 179 2.73 13.92 43.24
CA ILE A 179 3.16 14.41 41.92
C ILE A 179 4.69 14.38 41.83
N GLU A 180 5.39 14.85 42.85
CA GLU A 180 6.86 14.88 42.84
C GLU A 180 7.45 13.47 42.86
N ASN A 181 6.87 12.53 43.61
CA ASN A 181 7.26 11.12 43.58
C ASN A 181 7.04 10.50 42.18
N CYS A 182 5.89 10.76 41.55
CA CYS A 182 5.61 10.29 40.20
C CYS A 182 6.59 10.87 39.16
N LYS A 183 6.93 12.16 39.26
CA LYS A 183 7.95 12.79 38.42
C LYS A 183 9.31 12.14 38.62
N LEU A 184 9.72 11.92 39.86
CA LEU A 184 11.01 11.29 40.16
C LEU A 184 11.07 9.86 39.61
N LEU A 185 9.98 9.10 39.74
CA LEU A 185 9.86 7.77 39.14
C LEU A 185 9.94 7.82 37.61
N SER A 186 9.21 8.74 36.96
CA SER A 186 9.26 8.95 35.50
C SER A 186 10.66 9.31 35.03
N ASN A 187 11.33 10.27 35.69
CA ASN A 187 12.70 10.67 35.37
C ASN A 187 13.69 9.50 35.54
N THR A 188 13.48 8.67 36.56
CA THR A 188 14.31 7.47 36.78
C THR A 188 14.10 6.46 35.64
N GLN A 189 12.85 6.19 35.26
CA GLN A 189 12.52 5.30 34.14
C GLN A 189 13.05 5.82 32.81
N GLU A 190 12.94 7.12 32.54
CA GLU A 190 13.52 7.75 31.35
C GLU A 190 15.04 7.60 31.33
N SER A 191 15.72 7.89 32.44
CA SER A 191 17.16 7.71 32.56
C SER A 191 17.58 6.25 32.35
N GLU A 192 16.86 5.29 32.92
CA GLU A 192 17.10 3.86 32.70
C GLU A 192 16.89 3.46 31.23
N PHE A 193 15.82 3.93 30.61
CA PHE A 193 15.54 3.67 29.21
C PHE A 193 16.64 4.26 28.31
N THR A 194 17.05 5.50 28.53
CA THR A 194 18.16 6.14 27.80
C THR A 194 19.47 5.36 28.00
N ALA A 195 19.76 4.92 29.24
CA ALA A 195 20.94 4.12 29.53
C ALA A 195 20.90 2.75 28.81
N GLN A 196 19.75 2.08 28.79
CA GLN A 196 19.56 0.82 28.05
C GLN A 196 19.68 1.02 26.54
N PHE A 197 19.09 2.08 26.01
CA PHE A 197 19.18 2.44 24.60
C PHE A 197 20.65 2.67 24.19
N GLU A 198 21.39 3.46 24.97
CA GLU A 198 22.82 3.71 24.72
C GLU A 198 23.69 2.45 24.88
N ARG A 199 23.32 1.51 25.77
CA ARG A 199 23.98 0.19 25.83
C ARG A 199 23.72 -0.62 24.56
N LYS A 200 22.47 -0.73 24.11
CA LYS A 200 22.11 -1.45 22.88
C LYS A 200 22.76 -0.84 21.64
N LYS A 201 22.80 0.50 21.57
CA LYS A 201 23.49 1.24 20.51
C LYS A 201 25.00 0.96 20.50
N ARG A 202 25.63 0.90 21.68
CA ARG A 202 27.04 0.48 21.79
C ARG A 202 27.26 -0.97 21.33
N GLN A 203 26.39 -1.89 21.74
CA GLN A 203 26.44 -3.30 21.29
C GLN A 203 26.27 -3.43 19.78
N MET A 204 25.36 -2.66 19.18
CA MET A 204 25.16 -2.62 17.73
C MET A 204 26.43 -2.15 17.02
N LYS A 205 27.04 -1.05 17.47
CA LYS A 205 28.31 -0.57 16.92
C LYS A 205 29.45 -1.57 17.05
N GLU A 206 29.53 -2.29 18.18
CA GLU A 206 30.53 -3.34 18.38
C GLU A 206 30.32 -4.52 17.41
N LEU A 207 29.07 -4.93 17.20
CA LEU A 207 28.73 -5.97 16.22
C LEU A 207 28.99 -5.53 14.78
N GLU A 208 28.67 -4.29 14.43
CA GLU A 208 29.00 -3.68 13.14
C GLU A 208 30.52 -3.67 12.90
N ALA A 209 31.31 -3.31 13.91
CA ALA A 209 32.77 -3.37 13.83
C ALA A 209 33.29 -4.81 13.62
N LYS A 210 32.81 -5.77 14.42
CA LYS A 210 33.16 -7.21 14.25
C LYS A 210 32.76 -7.75 12.89
N PHE A 211 31.61 -7.32 12.37
CA PHE A 211 31.16 -7.70 11.03
C PHE A 211 32.09 -7.11 9.96
N ALA A 212 32.47 -5.83 10.08
CA ALA A 212 33.41 -5.20 9.17
C ALA A 212 34.80 -5.88 9.20
N GLU A 213 35.32 -6.19 10.38
CA GLU A 213 36.58 -6.95 10.55
C GLU A 213 36.50 -8.34 9.90
N SER A 214 35.39 -9.06 10.14
CA SER A 214 35.15 -10.37 9.52
C SER A 214 35.07 -10.25 7.99
N GLN A 215 34.35 -9.26 7.47
CA GLN A 215 34.24 -8.99 6.04
C GLN A 215 35.61 -8.67 5.43
N GLU A 216 36.44 -7.87 6.10
CA GLU A 216 37.81 -7.58 5.67
C GLU A 216 38.67 -8.85 5.67
N SER A 217 38.57 -9.69 6.70
CA SER A 217 39.25 -10.99 6.77
C SER A 217 38.82 -11.92 5.64
N TRP A 218 37.51 -12.01 5.36
CA TRP A 218 36.97 -12.81 4.25
C TRP A 218 37.46 -12.31 2.90
N THR A 219 37.37 -11.01 2.63
CA THR A 219 37.85 -10.44 1.37
C THR A 219 39.37 -10.56 1.22
N SER A 220 40.14 -10.52 2.31
CA SER A 220 41.59 -10.81 2.29
C SER A 220 41.85 -12.28 1.95
N THR A 221 41.11 -13.20 2.56
CA THR A 221 41.23 -14.64 2.31
C THR A 221 40.82 -14.99 0.88
N GLU A 222 39.73 -14.41 0.38
CA GLU A 222 39.28 -14.54 -1.00
C GLU A 222 40.35 -14.03 -1.98
N ARG A 223 40.93 -12.85 -1.73
CA ARG A 223 42.03 -12.32 -2.55
C ARG A 223 43.25 -13.26 -2.56
N LEU A 224 43.60 -13.86 -1.42
CA LEU A 224 44.68 -14.86 -1.35
C LEU A 224 44.34 -16.10 -2.18
N MET A 225 43.14 -16.66 -2.03
CA MET A 225 42.68 -17.83 -2.79
C MET A 225 42.65 -17.56 -4.30
N VAL A 226 42.20 -16.37 -4.72
CA VAL A 226 42.24 -15.94 -6.13
C VAL A 226 43.69 -15.84 -6.62
N SER A 227 44.58 -15.24 -5.83
CA SER A 227 46.01 -15.17 -6.16
C SER A 227 46.66 -16.56 -6.27
N GLU A 228 46.30 -17.50 -5.40
CA GLU A 228 46.78 -18.88 -5.46
C GLU A 228 46.24 -19.60 -6.71
N CYS A 229 44.95 -19.45 -7.01
CA CYS A 229 44.35 -19.95 -8.25
C CYS A 229 45.05 -19.39 -9.50
N ASP A 230 45.32 -18.09 -9.54
CA ASP A 230 46.05 -17.45 -10.64
C ASP A 230 47.48 -17.98 -10.75
N GLN A 231 48.17 -18.18 -9.62
CA GLN A 231 49.50 -18.77 -9.62
C GLN A 231 49.48 -20.23 -10.13
N MET A 232 48.48 -21.02 -9.74
CA MET A 232 48.29 -22.39 -10.23
C MET A 232 47.94 -22.40 -11.71
N LYS A 233 47.12 -21.47 -12.19
CA LYS A 233 46.80 -21.29 -13.61
C LYS A 233 48.04 -20.95 -14.43
N GLN A 234 48.90 -20.05 -13.94
CA GLN A 234 50.19 -19.73 -14.58
C GLN A 234 51.13 -20.95 -14.63
N LYS A 235 51.23 -21.71 -13.54
CA LYS A 235 52.00 -22.98 -13.52
C LYS A 235 51.43 -23.98 -14.53
N LEU A 236 50.12 -24.14 -14.59
CA LEU A 236 49.47 -25.04 -15.54
C LEU A 236 49.76 -24.63 -16.99
N LEU A 237 49.63 -23.34 -17.31
CA LEU A 237 49.98 -22.80 -18.63
C LEU A 237 51.42 -23.12 -19.01
N SER A 238 52.38 -22.88 -18.11
CA SER A 238 53.80 -23.22 -18.37
C SER A 238 54.03 -24.71 -18.62
N VAL A 239 53.30 -25.59 -17.92
CA VAL A 239 53.37 -27.04 -18.15
C VAL A 239 52.73 -27.41 -19.49
N THR A 240 51.60 -26.80 -19.84
CA THR A 240 50.94 -27.02 -21.14
C THR A 240 51.82 -26.57 -22.30
N GLU A 241 52.48 -25.42 -22.19
CA GLU A 241 53.46 -24.95 -23.18
C GLU A 241 54.61 -25.96 -23.33
N ARG A 242 55.16 -26.46 -22.21
CA ARG A 242 56.22 -27.47 -22.23
C ARG A 242 55.78 -28.79 -22.86
N VAL A 243 54.54 -29.23 -22.61
CA VAL A 243 53.96 -30.43 -23.23
C VAL A 243 53.76 -30.22 -24.73
N GLU A 244 53.34 -29.04 -25.17
CA GLU A 244 53.18 -28.75 -26.60
C GLU A 244 54.55 -28.68 -27.31
N GLU A 245 55.59 -28.17 -26.64
CA GLU A 245 56.97 -28.26 -27.11
C GLU A 245 57.46 -29.71 -27.24
N GLU A 246 57.26 -30.54 -26.21
CA GLU A 246 57.60 -31.98 -26.24
C GLU A 246 56.83 -32.72 -27.36
N LYS A 247 55.55 -32.38 -27.58
CA LYS A 247 54.74 -32.90 -28.69
C LYS A 247 55.27 -32.46 -30.06
N ASN A 248 55.76 -31.23 -30.19
CA ASN A 248 56.37 -30.75 -31.44
C ASN A 248 57.70 -31.44 -31.72
N ILE A 249 58.51 -31.70 -30.68
CA ILE A 249 59.74 -32.49 -30.79
C ILE A 249 59.41 -33.94 -31.18
N ALA A 250 58.39 -34.54 -30.58
CA ALA A 250 57.94 -35.90 -30.94
C ALA A 250 57.50 -35.99 -32.40
N LYS A 251 56.72 -35.02 -32.91
CA LYS A 251 56.36 -34.93 -34.34
C LYS A 251 57.58 -34.79 -35.25
N GLN A 252 58.61 -34.04 -34.82
CA GLN A 252 59.85 -33.87 -35.57
C GLN A 252 60.65 -35.19 -35.64
N LEU A 253 60.69 -35.96 -34.55
CA LEU A 253 61.29 -37.30 -34.52
C LEU A 253 60.50 -38.31 -35.36
N GLU A 254 59.17 -38.22 -35.37
CA GLU A 254 58.29 -39.05 -36.20
C GLU A 254 58.54 -38.81 -37.71
N ALA A 255 58.76 -37.55 -38.10
CA ALA A 255 59.13 -37.18 -39.46
C ALA A 255 60.50 -37.74 -39.88
N GLN A 256 61.47 -37.75 -38.95
CA GLN A 256 62.80 -38.37 -39.19
C GLN A 256 62.71 -39.90 -39.35
N LEU A 257 61.85 -40.57 -38.58
CA LEU A 257 61.60 -42.02 -38.72
C LEU A 257 60.98 -42.38 -40.08
N LYS A 258 60.04 -41.58 -40.59
CA LYS A 258 59.46 -41.76 -41.93
C LYS A 258 60.50 -41.60 -43.05
N ALA A 259 61.46 -40.69 -42.91
CA ALA A 259 62.54 -40.52 -43.89
C ALA A 259 63.47 -41.75 -43.96
N VAL A 260 63.76 -42.39 -42.82
CA VAL A 260 64.56 -43.62 -42.75
C VAL A 260 63.82 -44.83 -43.36
N GLN A 261 62.50 -44.92 -43.16
CA GLN A 261 61.67 -45.99 -43.75
C GLN A 261 61.58 -45.89 -45.29
N GLN A 262 61.60 -44.69 -45.86
CA GLN A 262 61.60 -44.50 -47.31
C GLN A 262 62.92 -44.95 -47.96
N GLU A 263 64.05 -44.83 -47.26
CA GLU A 263 65.35 -45.20 -47.82
C GLU A 263 65.65 -46.71 -47.73
N LEU A 264 65.03 -47.42 -46.79
CA LEU A 264 65.04 -48.89 -46.74
C LEU A 264 64.28 -49.52 -47.93
N SER A 265 63.21 -48.87 -48.39
CA SER A 265 62.39 -49.35 -49.52
C SER A 265 63.14 -49.25 -50.86
N ARG A 266 64.12 -48.34 -50.97
CA ARG A 266 64.94 -48.12 -52.17
C ARG A 266 66.05 -49.18 -52.34
N VAL A 267 66.51 -49.79 -51.25
CA VAL A 267 67.56 -50.83 -51.26
C VAL A 267 67.00 -52.23 -51.62
N VAL A 268 65.73 -52.50 -51.31
CA VAL A 268 65.08 -53.77 -51.63
C VAL A 268 64.81 -53.93 -53.14
N THR A 269 64.47 -52.86 -53.85
CA THR A 269 64.23 -52.89 -55.31
C THR A 269 65.49 -53.06 -56.15
N SER A 270 66.68 -52.85 -55.57
CA SER A 270 67.97 -53.09 -56.24
C SER A 270 68.44 -54.55 -56.20
N ASN A 271 67.85 -55.40 -55.33
CA ASN A 271 68.30 -56.78 -55.10
C ASN A 271 67.52 -57.82 -55.95
N ASP A 272 66.32 -57.48 -56.42
CA ASP A 272 65.51 -58.37 -57.27
C ASP A 272 65.97 -58.40 -58.75
N ALA A 273 66.83 -57.47 -59.18
CA ALA A 273 67.38 -57.42 -60.55
C ALA A 273 68.52 -58.43 -60.80
N GLU A 274 69.18 -58.96 -59.76
CA GLU A 274 70.32 -59.89 -59.91
C GLU A 274 69.92 -61.37 -60.02
N ARG A 275 68.65 -61.73 -59.76
CA ARG A 275 68.16 -63.12 -59.79
C ARG A 275 67.72 -63.64 -61.16
N SER A 276 67.65 -62.80 -62.21
CA SER A 276 67.12 -63.22 -63.54
C SER A 276 68.19 -63.76 -64.52
N VAL A 277 69.49 -63.66 -64.22
CA VAL A 277 70.59 -64.02 -65.14
C VAL A 277 71.09 -65.47 -64.96
N PHE A 278 70.72 -66.15 -63.87
CA PHE A 278 71.26 -67.49 -63.53
C PHE A 278 70.45 -68.68 -64.11
N SER A 279 69.25 -68.46 -64.65
CA SER A 279 68.38 -69.55 -65.15
C SER A 279 68.58 -69.92 -66.64
N GLN A 280 69.36 -69.13 -67.40
CA GLN A 280 69.52 -69.27 -68.85
C GLN A 280 70.77 -70.08 -69.28
N LEU A 281 71.64 -70.48 -68.33
CA LEU A 281 72.92 -71.16 -68.59
C LEU A 281 72.95 -72.66 -68.20
N ASN A 282 71.88 -73.19 -67.58
CA ASN A 282 71.85 -74.55 -67.01
C ASN A 282 71.06 -75.59 -67.86
N SER A 283 70.28 -75.15 -68.85
CA SER A 283 69.44 -76.03 -69.70
C SER A 283 70.17 -76.58 -70.95
N GLU A 284 71.25 -75.94 -71.41
CA GLU A 284 72.05 -76.37 -72.57
C GLU A 284 73.09 -77.46 -72.23
N MET A 285 73.45 -77.62 -70.94
CA MET A 285 74.51 -78.52 -70.48
C MET A 285 74.08 -80.00 -70.34
N ILE A 286 72.78 -80.28 -70.19
CA ILE A 286 72.27 -81.63 -69.89
C ILE A 286 71.92 -82.42 -71.17
N MET A 287 71.49 -81.78 -72.26
CA MET A 287 71.24 -82.45 -73.55
C MET A 287 72.52 -82.98 -74.20
N LEU A 288 73.67 -82.32 -73.98
CA LEU A 288 74.97 -82.72 -74.54
C LEU A 288 75.61 -83.91 -73.80
N LYS A 289 75.13 -84.29 -72.61
CA LYS A 289 75.74 -85.32 -71.73
C LYS A 289 75.18 -86.74 -71.95
N HIS A 290 73.95 -86.88 -72.48
CA HIS A 290 73.30 -88.19 -72.67
C HIS A 290 73.57 -88.82 -74.05
N GLN A 291 73.98 -88.03 -75.05
CA GLN A 291 74.38 -88.54 -76.37
C GLN A 291 75.80 -89.14 -76.37
N LEU A 292 76.65 -88.78 -75.40
CA LEU A 292 78.07 -89.18 -75.33
C LEU A 292 78.31 -90.62 -74.83
N GLN A 293 77.43 -91.19 -74.00
CA GLN A 293 77.62 -92.53 -73.41
C GLN A 293 77.24 -93.70 -74.33
N THR A 294 76.40 -93.47 -75.33
CA THR A 294 75.96 -94.53 -76.26
C THR A 294 76.96 -94.77 -77.40
N PHE A 295 77.85 -93.79 -77.68
CA PHE A 295 78.88 -93.91 -78.72
C PHE A 295 80.14 -94.67 -78.29
N GLU A 296 80.44 -94.78 -76.98
CA GLU A 296 81.67 -95.45 -76.51
C GLU A 296 81.60 -96.99 -76.61
N LYS A 297 80.43 -97.61 -76.47
CA LYS A 297 80.30 -99.08 -76.57
C LYS A 297 80.39 -99.62 -78.00
N ASN A 298 80.03 -98.81 -78.99
CA ASN A 298 80.04 -99.25 -80.39
C ASN A 298 81.41 -99.07 -81.08
N LYS A 299 82.39 -98.44 -80.41
CA LYS A 299 83.74 -98.18 -80.96
C LYS A 299 84.71 -99.36 -80.81
N ALA A 300 84.51 -100.25 -79.83
CA ALA A 300 85.41 -101.38 -79.59
C ALA A 300 85.15 -102.58 -80.52
N LEU A 301 83.89 -102.84 -80.87
CA LEU A 301 83.52 -103.99 -81.70
C LEU A 301 83.88 -103.80 -83.19
N LEU A 302 83.81 -102.57 -83.70
CA LEU A 302 84.06 -102.29 -85.11
C LEU A 302 85.55 -102.13 -85.48
N LEU A 303 86.49 -102.18 -84.52
CA LEU A 303 87.92 -102.35 -84.84
C LEU A 303 88.32 -103.82 -85.02
N ALA A 304 87.50 -104.78 -84.58
CA ALA A 304 87.59 -106.17 -85.02
C ALA A 304 86.93 -106.34 -86.42
N GLU A 305 85.83 -105.64 -86.68
CA GLU A 305 85.17 -105.66 -88.00
C GLU A 305 85.94 -104.85 -89.06
N ARG A 306 86.85 -103.92 -88.70
CA ARG A 306 87.71 -103.22 -89.68
C ARG A 306 88.93 -104.04 -90.17
N ALA A 307 89.22 -105.20 -89.58
CA ALA A 307 90.04 -106.22 -90.24
C ALA A 307 89.21 -107.01 -91.28
N GLN A 308 87.89 -107.12 -91.07
CA GLN A 308 86.92 -107.65 -92.04
C GLN A 308 86.62 -106.63 -93.15
N LEU A 309 86.61 -105.34 -92.82
CA LEU A 309 86.35 -104.23 -93.75
C LEU A 309 87.62 -103.50 -94.17
N GLN A 310 88.80 -104.13 -94.01
CA GLN A 310 89.97 -103.88 -94.86
C GLN A 310 89.99 -104.75 -96.12
N GLU A 311 89.04 -105.68 -96.22
CA GLU A 311 88.46 -106.19 -97.48
C GLU A 311 87.44 -105.16 -98.04
N GLU A 312 86.64 -104.46 -97.21
CA GLU A 312 85.79 -103.30 -97.61
C GLU A 312 86.52 -101.91 -97.58
N LYS A 313 87.83 -101.87 -97.30
CA LYS A 313 88.67 -100.65 -97.41
C LYS A 313 89.46 -100.64 -98.71
N ALA A 314 89.52 -101.76 -99.44
CA ALA A 314 89.82 -101.77 -100.87
C ALA A 314 88.75 -101.00 -101.68
N THR A 315 87.51 -100.89 -101.17
CA THR A 315 86.43 -100.16 -101.84
C THR A 315 86.31 -98.70 -101.37
N HIS A 316 86.36 -98.42 -100.06
CA HIS A 316 86.16 -97.04 -99.58
C HIS A 316 87.43 -96.18 -99.45
N GLY A 317 88.62 -96.79 -99.53
CA GLY A 317 89.88 -96.06 -99.76
C GLY A 317 89.92 -95.30 -101.10
N SER A 318 89.04 -95.65 -102.05
CA SER A 318 88.83 -94.84 -103.27
C SER A 318 88.01 -93.57 -103.03
N HIS A 319 87.15 -93.51 -102.01
CA HIS A 319 86.02 -92.57 -101.99
C HIS A 319 86.24 -91.28 -101.18
N THR A 320 87.04 -91.28 -100.12
CA THR A 320 87.18 -90.06 -99.29
C THR A 320 88.49 -89.31 -99.54
N SER A 321 89.50 -89.96 -100.11
CA SER A 321 90.51 -89.25 -100.91
C SER A 321 89.85 -88.49 -102.07
N GLN A 322 88.66 -88.91 -102.51
CA GLN A 322 87.83 -88.21 -103.50
C GLN A 322 87.03 -87.04 -102.90
N MET A 323 86.43 -87.16 -101.71
CA MET A 323 85.56 -86.09 -101.19
C MET A 323 86.31 -84.91 -100.56
N ASN A 324 87.50 -85.12 -99.97
CA ASN A 324 88.35 -83.99 -99.58
C ASN A 324 89.04 -83.31 -100.77
N ILE A 325 89.18 -84.01 -101.90
CA ILE A 325 89.30 -83.34 -103.21
C ILE A 325 88.02 -82.55 -103.47
N GLN A 326 86.82 -83.11 -103.31
CA GLN A 326 85.55 -82.45 -103.64
C GLN A 326 85.20 -81.21 -102.79
N VAL A 327 85.65 -81.07 -101.54
CA VAL A 327 85.41 -79.84 -100.76
C VAL A 327 86.35 -78.71 -101.21
N CYS A 328 87.61 -79.02 -101.55
CA CYS A 328 88.47 -78.08 -102.27
C CYS A 328 87.97 -77.82 -103.70
N THR A 329 87.34 -78.80 -104.35
CA THR A 329 86.65 -78.65 -105.65
C THR A 329 85.40 -77.80 -105.51
N LEU A 330 84.68 -77.84 -104.40
CA LEU A 330 83.44 -77.06 -104.20
C LEU A 330 83.75 -75.59 -103.91
N GLN A 331 84.85 -75.32 -103.19
CA GLN A 331 85.42 -73.98 -103.07
C GLN A 331 85.79 -73.41 -104.46
N LYS A 332 86.21 -74.27 -105.40
CA LYS A 332 86.44 -73.97 -106.84
C LYS A 332 85.17 -73.91 -107.70
N LYS A 333 84.13 -74.69 -107.37
CA LYS A 333 82.82 -74.67 -108.07
C LYS A 333 82.02 -73.40 -107.80
N ILE A 334 82.30 -72.72 -106.69
CA ILE A 334 81.74 -71.39 -106.43
C ILE A 334 82.41 -70.34 -107.34
N GLU A 335 83.67 -70.54 -107.74
CA GLU A 335 84.33 -69.73 -108.80
C GLU A 335 83.75 -70.03 -110.21
N GLU A 336 83.23 -71.24 -110.46
CA GLU A 336 82.51 -71.61 -111.71
C GLU A 336 81.07 -71.06 -111.80
N ASN A 337 80.45 -70.76 -110.65
CA ASN A 337 79.18 -70.02 -110.55
C ASN A 337 79.27 -68.61 -111.17
N VAL A 338 80.48 -68.10 -111.43
CA VAL A 338 80.72 -66.79 -112.05
C VAL A 338 80.96 -66.90 -113.57
N LEU A 339 81.31 -68.07 -114.10
CA LEU A 339 81.59 -68.28 -115.55
C LEU A 339 80.38 -68.80 -116.36
N THR A 340 79.41 -69.49 -115.74
CA THR A 340 78.24 -70.06 -116.47
C THR A 340 77.01 -69.16 -116.53
N THR A 341 76.97 -68.07 -115.77
CA THR A 341 76.15 -66.89 -116.12
C THR A 341 76.41 -66.45 -117.58
N GLU A 342 77.57 -66.77 -118.17
CA GLU A 342 77.90 -66.43 -119.56
C GLU A 342 77.36 -67.41 -120.61
N LYS A 343 76.79 -68.56 -120.20
CA LYS A 343 76.02 -69.46 -121.08
C LYS A 343 74.49 -69.30 -120.95
N ILE A 344 74.02 -68.24 -120.28
CA ILE A 344 72.71 -67.61 -120.60
C ILE A 344 72.60 -67.30 -122.11
N LYS A 345 73.72 -67.12 -122.80
CA LYS A 345 73.73 -66.60 -124.16
C LYS A 345 73.48 -67.60 -125.27
N GLN A 346 73.86 -68.86 -125.12
CA GLN A 346 74.15 -69.63 -126.34
C GLN A 346 72.96 -70.40 -126.90
N ASP A 347 72.00 -70.86 -126.10
CA ASP A 347 70.92 -71.72 -126.63
C ASP A 347 69.50 -71.25 -126.22
N TYR A 348 69.34 -69.94 -125.99
CA TYR A 348 68.14 -69.21 -126.47
C TYR A 348 67.93 -69.38 -127.98
N VAL A 349 69.04 -69.58 -128.68
CA VAL A 349 69.15 -69.26 -130.08
C VAL A 349 68.98 -70.50 -130.92
N LYS A 350 69.42 -71.63 -130.39
CA LYS A 350 68.97 -72.91 -130.88
C LYS A 350 67.78 -73.29 -130.04
N GLU A 351 66.63 -73.51 -130.57
CA GLU A 351 66.28 -73.84 -131.93
C GLU A 351 64.80 -74.16 -131.56
N LEU A 352 63.91 -73.19 -131.32
CA LEU A 352 63.63 -71.95 -132.06
C LEU A 352 63.45 -72.26 -133.53
N GLU A 353 64.51 -72.63 -134.20
CA GLU A 353 64.39 -73.70 -135.16
C GLU A 353 64.28 -74.98 -134.34
N LYS A 354 63.14 -75.34 -133.79
CA LYS A 354 62.41 -76.16 -134.68
C LYS A 354 61.01 -76.28 -134.08
N MET A 355 60.00 -75.53 -134.57
CA MET A 355 59.90 -74.99 -135.96
C MET A 355 60.48 -75.93 -137.02
N ARG A 356 60.72 -77.16 -136.58
CA ARG A 356 60.76 -78.34 -137.32
C ARG A 356 59.91 -79.30 -136.58
N ASN A 357 59.44 -80.21 -137.34
CA ASN A 357 58.56 -79.56 -138.24
C ASN A 357 57.31 -79.74 -137.34
N GLU A 358 56.56 -78.65 -137.18
CA GLU A 358 55.92 -78.12 -138.37
C GLU A 358 55.40 -79.33 -139.14
N HIS A 359 54.19 -79.34 -139.61
CA HIS A 359 54.15 -79.94 -140.95
C HIS A 359 54.47 -81.48 -140.95
N SER A 360 54.50 -82.12 -139.77
CA SER A 360 53.90 -83.41 -139.51
C SER A 360 52.51 -83.19 -138.88
N ASN A 361 52.14 -81.90 -138.70
CA ASN A 361 50.90 -81.31 -139.26
C ASN A 361 50.59 -81.76 -140.71
N ASP A 362 51.44 -82.52 -141.40
CA ASP A 362 51.07 -83.14 -142.68
C ASP A 362 50.65 -84.61 -142.54
N LEU A 363 50.80 -85.25 -141.37
CA LEU A 363 50.15 -86.54 -141.07
C LEU A 363 48.79 -86.39 -140.34
N HIS A 364 48.43 -85.15 -139.95
CA HIS A 364 47.03 -84.65 -140.04
C HIS A 364 46.37 -85.10 -141.34
N ARG A 365 47.06 -85.00 -142.47
CA ARG A 365 46.34 -84.93 -143.74
C ARG A 365 46.08 -86.28 -144.37
N LEU A 366 46.74 -87.35 -143.93
CA LEU A 366 46.76 -88.56 -144.77
C LEU A 366 45.82 -89.69 -144.34
N ARG A 367 45.50 -89.92 -143.06
CA ARG A 367 44.60 -91.05 -142.71
C ARG A 367 43.19 -90.67 -142.25
N GLN A 368 42.94 -89.37 -142.09
CA GLN A 368 41.65 -88.73 -142.44
C GLN A 368 41.20 -89.04 -143.89
N HIS A 369 42.13 -89.37 -144.81
CA HIS A 369 41.79 -89.84 -146.16
C HIS A 369 41.60 -91.38 -146.27
N HIS A 370 41.87 -92.18 -145.22
CA HIS A 370 41.58 -93.64 -145.19
C HIS A 370 40.34 -94.02 -144.35
N ALA A 371 39.77 -93.08 -143.57
CA ALA A 371 38.33 -93.07 -143.24
C ALA A 371 37.43 -92.98 -144.49
N LYS A 372 37.98 -92.67 -145.68
CA LYS A 372 37.20 -92.54 -146.92
C LYS A 372 37.33 -93.75 -147.86
N ALA A 373 38.50 -94.36 -147.95
CA ALA A 373 38.78 -95.32 -149.01
C ALA A 373 38.21 -96.74 -148.86
N VAL A 374 37.72 -97.20 -147.69
CA VAL A 374 37.29 -98.63 -147.58
C VAL A 374 35.91 -98.83 -146.93
N ASP A 375 35.27 -97.77 -146.43
CA ASP A 375 33.82 -97.62 -146.67
C ASP A 375 33.52 -97.64 -148.19
N GLU A 376 34.44 -97.22 -149.07
CA GLU A 376 34.34 -97.38 -150.55
C GLU A 376 34.47 -98.85 -151.02
N LEU A 377 34.95 -99.80 -150.19
CA LEU A 377 35.03 -101.24 -150.52
C LEU A 377 34.11 -102.16 -149.67
N LYS A 378 33.44 -101.64 -148.62
CA LYS A 378 32.11 -102.08 -148.12
C LYS A 378 31.06 -102.12 -149.26
N ALA A 379 31.32 -101.43 -150.38
CA ALA A 379 30.45 -101.32 -151.55
C ALA A 379 30.95 -102.17 -152.73
N THR A 380 32.20 -101.98 -153.14
CA THR A 380 32.68 -102.55 -154.41
C THR A 380 33.26 -103.96 -154.28
N GLN A 381 32.69 -104.87 -153.50
CA GLN A 381 32.93 -106.32 -153.74
C GLN A 381 32.00 -107.30 -153.01
N LYS A 382 30.98 -106.77 -152.31
CA LYS A 382 29.58 -107.24 -152.38
C LYS A 382 29.04 -107.32 -153.83
N GLU A 383 29.73 -106.74 -154.83
CA GLU A 383 29.34 -106.72 -156.26
C GLU A 383 30.20 -107.61 -157.20
N TYR A 384 31.52 -107.69 -157.02
CA TYR A 384 32.37 -108.23 -158.09
C TYR A 384 32.59 -109.75 -158.07
N ILE A 385 32.43 -110.51 -156.99
CA ILE A 385 32.53 -111.99 -157.09
C ILE A 385 31.20 -112.71 -156.89
N ASP A 386 30.14 -111.91 -156.68
CA ASP A 386 28.87 -112.04 -157.40
C ASP A 386 29.02 -112.06 -158.95
N PHE A 387 30.21 -111.79 -159.53
CA PHE A 387 30.51 -111.90 -160.97
C PHE A 387 31.45 -113.09 -161.33
N LEU A 388 32.35 -113.57 -160.44
CA LEU A 388 32.92 -114.94 -160.53
C LEU A 388 31.95 -116.06 -160.07
N LYS A 389 30.78 -115.68 -159.54
CA LYS A 389 29.48 -116.37 -159.70
C LYS A 389 29.24 -116.96 -161.10
N LYS A 390 29.99 -116.55 -162.12
CA LYS A 390 29.62 -116.77 -163.51
C LYS A 390 30.72 -117.45 -164.32
N GLU A 391 31.97 -117.14 -164.01
CA GLU A 391 33.13 -117.40 -164.89
C GLU A 391 34.03 -118.59 -164.44
N THR A 392 33.59 -119.53 -163.59
CA THR A 392 34.10 -120.95 -163.61
C THR A 392 32.97 -121.98 -163.42
N SER A 393 31.73 -121.47 -163.50
CA SER A 393 30.60 -122.16 -164.09
C SER A 393 30.78 -122.38 -165.62
N GLU A 394 31.70 -121.70 -166.34
CA GLU A 394 31.88 -121.77 -167.82
C GLU A 394 33.17 -122.47 -168.31
N VAL A 395 34.29 -122.33 -167.61
CA VAL A 395 35.55 -122.99 -168.00
C VAL A 395 35.62 -124.36 -167.32
N GLN A 396 35.67 -125.39 -168.16
CA GLN A 396 35.94 -126.79 -167.84
C GLN A 396 34.79 -127.58 -167.17
N LEU A 397 33.54 -127.64 -167.65
CA LEU A 397 32.95 -127.51 -169.01
C LEU A 397 33.87 -127.79 -170.22
N GLY A 398 34.74 -126.89 -170.69
CA GLY A 398 35.80 -127.22 -171.68
C GLY A 398 36.73 -128.45 -171.41
N ALA A 399 36.75 -129.09 -170.22
CA ALA A 399 37.45 -130.37 -169.96
C ALA A 399 36.50 -131.57 -169.88
N GLU A 400 35.18 -131.33 -169.97
CA GLU A 400 34.30 -132.32 -170.60
C GLU A 400 34.78 -132.67 -172.04
N SER A 401 35.66 -131.89 -172.72
CA SER A 401 36.07 -132.16 -174.13
C SER A 401 37.46 -132.76 -174.39
N THR A 402 38.46 -132.62 -173.50
CA THR A 402 39.76 -133.29 -173.72
C THR A 402 39.84 -134.69 -173.11
N SER A 403 39.08 -135.02 -172.05
CA SER A 403 38.95 -136.43 -171.65
C SER A 403 37.80 -137.17 -172.32
N HIS A 404 36.98 -136.51 -173.17
CA HIS A 404 36.36 -137.19 -174.30
C HIS A 404 37.38 -138.02 -175.10
N ARG A 405 38.66 -137.63 -175.13
CA ARG A 405 39.71 -138.40 -175.81
C ARG A 405 40.34 -139.52 -174.98
N ALA A 406 39.97 -139.65 -173.72
CA ALA A 406 40.04 -140.99 -173.17
C ALA A 406 38.87 -141.74 -173.78
N HIS A 407 38.08 -142.48 -173.03
CA HIS A 407 37.43 -143.59 -173.70
C HIS A 407 35.96 -143.58 -173.33
N GLU A 408 35.11 -142.87 -174.09
CA GLU A 408 34.78 -143.07 -175.52
C GLU A 408 34.19 -144.45 -175.78
N LEU A 409 34.66 -145.50 -175.12
CA LEU A 409 34.54 -146.77 -175.81
C LEU A 409 33.53 -147.73 -175.22
N GLU A 410 33.21 -147.75 -173.92
CA GLU A 410 32.65 -149.02 -173.40
C GLU A 410 31.43 -148.92 -172.50
N LYS A 411 30.50 -148.01 -172.87
CA LYS A 411 29.09 -148.39 -173.09
C LYS A 411 28.50 -149.46 -172.14
N GLN A 412 27.39 -149.10 -171.51
CA GLN A 412 26.23 -150.00 -171.54
C GLN A 412 26.20 -150.70 -172.90
N VAL A 413 26.34 -152.02 -172.99
CA VAL A 413 25.66 -152.78 -174.06
C VAL A 413 25.73 -154.27 -173.84
N ALA A 414 26.86 -154.88 -173.55
CA ALA A 414 26.93 -156.33 -173.50
C ALA A 414 26.81 -156.76 -172.03
N GLU A 415 25.98 -157.73 -171.68
CA GLU A 415 26.28 -159.13 -172.01
C GLU A 415 27.69 -159.54 -171.54
#